data_AF-A0A7S2S4S9-F1
#
_entry.id   AF-A0A7S2S4S9-F1
#
_cell.length_a   1.000
_cell.length_b   1.000
_cell.length_c   1.000
_cell.angle_alpha   90.00
_cell.angle_beta   90.00
_cell.angle_gamma   90.00
#
_symmetry.space_group_name_H-M   'P 1'
#
loop_
_entity.id
_entity.type
_entity.pdbx_description
1 polymer ?
#
loop_
_entity_poly.entity_id
_entity_poly.type
_entity_poly.pdbx_seq_one_letter_code
_entity_poly.pdbx_strand_id
1 'polypeptide(L)'
;RCLALVVMLQARAGLGLVVPARSSSRAAVVAASGASAVPVEQPGSLLETLGSPRFIAAPMVGHSDLAYRLLVRRHGVDLCYTQMLHSQNYLTVPKFREENFDPMPEG
;
A
#
# COMPACT_ATOMS: atom_id res chain seq x y z
N ARG A 1 -15.26 -21.92 9.49
CA ARG A 1 -14.32 -23.01 9.11
C ARG A 1 -13.91 -22.99 7.63
N CYS A 2 -14.64 -22.32 6.71
CA CYS A 2 -14.19 -22.11 5.34
C CYS A 2 -13.21 -20.91 5.16
N LEU A 3 -13.31 -19.84 5.95
CA LEU A 3 -12.44 -18.66 5.78
C LEU A 3 -10.94 -18.95 6.00
N ALA A 4 -10.61 -19.80 6.98
CA ALA A 4 -9.21 -20.18 7.24
C ALA A 4 -8.58 -20.97 6.08
N LEU A 5 -9.40 -21.67 5.28
CA LEU A 5 -8.92 -22.44 4.13
C LEU A 5 -8.56 -21.52 2.96
N VAL A 6 -9.29 -20.41 2.76
CA VAL A 6 -9.01 -19.45 1.67
C VAL A 6 -7.71 -18.70 1.93
N VAL A 7 -7.47 -18.24 3.17
CA VAL A 7 -6.23 -17.52 3.52
C VAL A 7 -5.00 -18.44 3.39
N MET A 8 -5.11 -19.70 3.79
CA MET A 8 -4.03 -20.69 3.62
C MET A 8 -3.82 -21.12 2.16
N LEU A 9 -4.85 -21.10 1.33
CA LEU A 9 -4.73 -21.42 -0.10
C LEU A 9 -4.05 -20.28 -0.87
N GLN A 10 -4.28 -19.02 -0.51
CA GLN A 10 -3.57 -17.87 -1.10
C GLN A 10 -2.09 -17.80 -0.64
N ALA A 11 -1.76 -18.34 0.54
CA ALA A 11 -0.38 -18.48 0.99
C ALA A 11 0.37 -19.66 0.31
N ARG A 12 -0.35 -20.65 -0.24
CA ARG A 12 0.22 -21.84 -0.92
C ARG A 12 0.18 -21.75 -2.45
N ALA A 13 -0.78 -21.06 -3.02
CA ALA A 13 -0.75 -20.66 -4.42
C ALA A 13 0.12 -19.41 -4.51
N GLY A 14 1.42 -19.58 -4.80
CA GLY A 14 2.39 -18.51 -5.05
C GLY A 14 2.08 -17.65 -6.30
N LEU A 15 0.81 -17.29 -6.47
CA LEU A 15 0.24 -16.33 -7.40
C LEU A 15 -0.13 -15.03 -6.65
N GLY A 16 0.59 -14.72 -5.57
CA GLY A 16 0.89 -13.31 -5.35
C GLY A 16 1.75 -12.89 -6.53
N LEU A 17 1.24 -11.99 -7.37
CA LEU A 17 2.05 -11.31 -8.38
C LEU A 17 3.11 -10.49 -7.62
N VAL A 18 4.17 -11.18 -7.16
CA VAL A 18 5.44 -10.59 -6.76
C VAL A 18 5.99 -10.03 -8.05
N VAL A 19 5.69 -8.75 -8.29
CA VAL A 19 6.33 -7.98 -9.34
C VAL A 19 7.77 -7.76 -8.86
N PRO A 20 8.78 -8.39 -9.48
CA PRO A 20 10.14 -7.98 -9.21
C PRO A 20 10.26 -6.51 -9.63
N ALA A 21 10.76 -5.66 -8.75
CA ALA A 21 11.18 -4.31 -9.09
C ALA A 21 12.30 -4.40 -10.13
N ARG A 22 11.91 -4.52 -11.41
CA ARG A 22 12.83 -4.63 -12.53
C ARG A 22 13.22 -3.21 -12.91
N SER A 23 14.51 -2.95 -12.80
CA SER A 23 15.20 -1.79 -13.31
C SER A 23 14.80 -1.46 -14.76
N SER A 24 14.48 -0.19 -15.01
CA SER A 24 14.82 0.58 -16.22
C SER A 24 13.67 1.39 -16.82
N SER A 25 13.99 2.67 -17.02
CA SER A 25 13.45 3.66 -17.96
C SER A 25 11.98 4.11 -17.85
N ARG A 26 11.85 5.38 -17.41
CA ARG A 26 10.96 6.45 -17.93
C ARG A 26 9.48 6.12 -18.17
N ALA A 27 8.64 6.59 -17.26
CA ALA A 27 7.27 7.10 -17.45
C ALA A 27 6.78 7.55 -16.06
N ALA A 28 6.11 8.67 -15.81
CA ALA A 28 5.48 9.66 -16.67
C ALA A 28 5.25 10.95 -15.84
N VAL A 29 5.18 12.05 -16.59
CA VAL A 29 4.44 13.30 -16.37
C VAL A 29 3.95 13.65 -14.95
N VAL A 30 4.38 14.81 -14.45
CA VAL A 30 3.57 15.62 -13.52
C VAL A 30 3.58 17.05 -14.01
N ALA A 31 2.43 17.51 -14.48
CA ALA A 31 2.07 18.91 -14.51
C ALA A 31 0.86 19.09 -13.57
N ALA A 32 1.04 19.88 -12.52
CA ALA A 32 -0.01 20.75 -11.97
C ALA A 32 0.65 21.77 -11.04
N SER A 33 0.40 23.04 -11.35
CA SER A 33 0.90 24.26 -10.73
C SER A 33 0.33 24.47 -9.32
N GLY A 34 1.17 25.07 -8.45
CA GLY A 34 0.73 25.90 -7.33
C GLY A 34 1.13 25.42 -5.94
N ALA A 35 2.34 25.78 -5.47
CA ALA A 35 2.65 25.89 -4.05
C ALA A 35 3.82 26.84 -3.82
N SER A 36 3.67 27.74 -2.85
CA SER A 36 4.69 28.64 -2.32
C SER A 36 6.06 27.96 -2.17
N ALA A 37 7.10 28.61 -2.68
CA ALA A 37 8.47 28.10 -2.68
C ALA A 37 9.04 28.01 -1.26
N VAL A 38 8.77 26.90 -0.58
CA VAL A 38 9.69 26.38 0.43
C VAL A 38 10.97 25.99 -0.31
N PRO A 39 12.18 26.31 0.19
CA PRO A 39 13.41 25.80 -0.38
C PRO A 39 13.33 24.28 -0.36
N VAL A 40 13.06 23.68 -1.51
CA VAL A 40 13.09 22.23 -1.69
C VAL A 40 14.57 21.87 -1.74
N GLU A 41 15.17 21.65 -0.58
CA GLU A 41 16.32 20.76 -0.45
C GLU A 41 15.94 19.48 -1.19
N GLN A 42 16.56 19.24 -2.34
CA GLN A 42 16.28 18.08 -3.17
C GLN A 42 16.68 16.87 -2.33
N PRO A 43 15.72 16.13 -1.75
CA PRO A 43 16.07 14.98 -0.95
C PRO A 43 16.80 14.02 -1.89
N GLY A 44 17.69 13.20 -1.34
CA GLY A 44 18.16 12.01 -2.05
C GLY A 44 16.99 11.21 -2.62
N SER A 45 17.28 10.16 -3.39
CA SER A 45 16.19 9.40 -4.02
C SER A 45 15.16 8.97 -2.96
N LEU A 46 13.86 9.05 -3.25
CA LEU A 46 12.79 8.68 -2.30
C LEU A 46 13.03 7.31 -1.67
N LEU A 47 13.66 6.41 -2.43
CA LEU A 47 14.06 5.09 -1.99
C LEU A 47 15.14 5.13 -0.90
N GLU A 48 16.16 5.98 -1.01
CA GLU A 48 17.19 6.16 0.03
C GLU A 48 16.56 6.68 1.33
N THR A 49 15.63 7.63 1.23
CA THR A 49 14.93 8.19 2.40
C THR A 49 14.08 7.12 3.11
N LEU A 50 13.51 6.17 2.36
CA LEU A 50 12.71 5.07 2.88
C LEU A 50 13.54 3.84 3.32
N GLY A 51 14.88 3.92 3.29
CA GLY A 51 15.74 2.78 3.66
C GLY A 51 15.85 1.69 2.59
N SER A 52 15.54 2.02 1.33
CA SER A 52 15.63 1.14 0.16
C SER A 52 14.85 -0.19 0.33
N PRO A 53 13.51 -0.12 0.50
CA PRO A 53 12.66 -1.29 0.68
C PRO A 53 12.69 -2.20 -0.55
N ARG A 54 12.76 -3.52 -0.33
CA ARG A 54 12.84 -4.53 -1.40
C ARG A 54 11.53 -5.26 -1.62
N PHE A 55 10.73 -5.39 -0.56
CA PHE A 55 9.46 -6.09 -0.59
C PHE A 55 8.30 -5.13 -0.28
N ILE A 56 7.44 -4.91 -1.27
CA ILE A 56 6.34 -3.95 -1.19
C ILE A 56 5.05 -4.69 -1.54
N ALA A 57 4.07 -4.66 -0.62
CA ALA A 57 2.73 -5.16 -0.88
C ALA A 57 1.90 -4.10 -1.59
N ALA A 58 1.32 -4.45 -2.74
CA ALA A 58 0.46 -3.56 -3.52
C ALA A 58 -0.88 -3.26 -2.79
N PRO A 59 -1.48 -2.08 -3.02
CA PRO A 59 -2.82 -1.78 -2.53
C PRO A 59 -3.86 -2.61 -3.30
N MET A 60 -4.64 -3.43 -2.60
CA MET A 60 -5.71 -4.25 -3.16
C MET A 60 -7.05 -3.90 -2.51
N VAL A 61 -8.10 -3.74 -3.31
CA VAL A 61 -9.45 -3.44 -2.82
C VAL A 61 -10.01 -4.65 -2.07
N GLY A 62 -10.40 -4.48 -0.80
CA GLY A 62 -11.01 -5.51 0.04
C GLY A 62 -10.09 -6.64 0.53
N HIS A 63 -8.78 -6.55 0.27
CA HIS A 63 -7.79 -7.59 0.64
C HIS A 63 -6.58 -7.03 1.41
N SER A 64 -6.40 -5.71 1.42
CA SER A 64 -5.35 -5.01 2.17
C SER A 64 -5.86 -4.48 3.52
N ASP A 65 -6.66 -5.29 4.22
CA ASP A 65 -7.19 -4.97 5.55
C ASP A 65 -6.07 -4.92 6.62
N LEU A 66 -6.41 -4.49 7.85
CA LEU A 66 -5.41 -4.42 8.92
C LEU A 66 -4.80 -5.79 9.24
N ALA A 67 -5.61 -6.86 9.25
CA ALA A 67 -5.14 -8.21 9.55
C ALA A 67 -4.10 -8.69 8.51
N TYR A 68 -4.36 -8.47 7.21
CA TYR A 68 -3.41 -8.74 6.15
C TYR A 68 -2.12 -7.96 6.35
N ARG A 69 -2.19 -6.65 6.57
CA ARG A 69 -0.99 -5.80 6.75
C ARG A 69 -0.13 -6.25 7.94
N LEU A 70 -0.75 -6.69 9.03
CA LEU A 70 -0.03 -7.25 10.18
C LEU A 70 0.60 -8.61 9.86
N LEU A 71 -0.09 -9.44 9.07
CA LEU A 71 0.42 -10.73 8.62
C LEU A 71 1.64 -10.53 7.71
N VAL A 72 1.54 -9.72 6.65
CA VAL A 72 2.65 -9.53 5.70
C VAL A 72 3.87 -8.87 6.33
N ARG A 73 3.67 -7.97 7.32
CA ARG A 73 4.78 -7.44 8.13
C ARG A 73 5.53 -8.53 8.90
N ARG A 74 4.82 -9.51 9.48
CA ARG A 74 5.45 -10.67 10.14
C ARG A 74 6.19 -11.59 9.16
N HIS A 75 5.82 -11.56 7.88
CA HIS A 75 6.46 -12.34 6.82
C HIS A 75 7.59 -11.58 6.08
N GLY A 76 8.01 -10.41 6.55
CA GLY A 76 9.18 -9.70 6.02
C GLY A 76 8.90 -8.77 4.85
N VAL A 77 7.67 -8.26 4.72
CA VAL A 77 7.37 -7.16 3.79
C VAL A 77 7.75 -5.82 4.45
N ASP A 78 8.54 -5.02 3.75
CA ASP A 78 9.06 -3.73 4.23
C ASP A 78 7.97 -2.65 4.23
N LEU A 79 7.20 -2.58 3.13
CA LEU A 79 6.16 -1.58 2.93
C LEU A 79 4.82 -2.23 2.55
N CYS A 80 3.76 -1.81 3.24
CA CYS A 80 2.41 -2.28 2.99
C CYS A 80 1.46 -1.09 2.89
N TYR A 81 0.66 -1.04 1.83
CA TYR A 81 -0.35 -0.01 1.64
C TYR A 81 -1.73 -0.43 2.13
N THR A 82 -2.58 0.55 2.43
CA THR A 82 -4.01 0.34 2.65
C THR A 82 -4.71 0.02 1.33
N GLN A 83 -5.94 -0.49 1.41
CA GLN A 83 -6.77 -0.64 0.22
C GLN A 83 -6.98 0.68 -0.53
N MET A 84 -7.23 0.60 -1.83
CA MET A 84 -7.56 1.78 -2.64
C MET A 84 -8.95 2.29 -2.24
N LEU A 85 -9.03 3.52 -1.76
CA LEU A 85 -10.27 4.17 -1.34
C LEU A 85 -10.77 5.14 -2.40
N HIS A 86 -12.07 5.10 -2.66
CA HIS A 86 -12.71 6.04 -3.56
C HIS A 86 -13.01 7.35 -2.83
N SER A 87 -12.39 8.46 -3.25
CA SER A 87 -12.42 9.74 -2.54
C SER A 87 -13.83 10.28 -2.29
N GLN A 88 -14.73 10.18 -3.28
CA GLN A 88 -16.09 10.68 -3.13
C GLN A 88 -16.86 9.89 -2.07
N ASN A 89 -16.81 8.56 -2.13
CA ASN A 89 -17.50 7.69 -1.17
C ASN A 89 -16.94 7.85 0.24
N TYR A 90 -15.63 8.07 0.36
CA TYR A 90 -14.99 8.34 1.65
C TYR A 90 -15.53 9.61 2.32
N LEU A 91 -15.88 10.64 1.53
CA LEU A 91 -16.42 11.91 2.05
C LEU A 91 -17.94 11.86 2.26
N THR A 92 -18.69 11.21 1.36
CA THR A 92 -20.16 11.27 1.35
C THR A 92 -20.83 10.17 2.16
N VAL A 93 -20.23 8.98 2.24
CA VAL A 93 -20.85 7.80 2.85
C VAL A 93 -20.08 7.39 4.11
N PRO A 94 -20.59 7.68 5.34
CA PRO A 94 -19.88 7.36 6.57
C PRO A 94 -19.67 5.85 6.74
N LYS A 95 -20.65 5.04 6.31
CA LYS A 95 -20.57 3.57 6.32
C LYS A 95 -19.41 3.04 5.47
N PHE A 96 -19.12 3.67 4.33
CA PHE A 96 -18.00 3.27 3.48
C PHE A 96 -16.67 3.45 4.23
N ARG A 97 -16.53 4.51 5.01
CA ARG A 97 -15.32 4.75 5.82
C ARG A 97 -15.17 3.69 6.92
N GLU A 98 -16.24 3.37 7.65
CA GLU A 98 -16.19 2.38 8.73
C GLU A 98 -15.86 0.97 8.24
N GLU A 99 -16.33 0.59 7.04
CA GLU A 99 -16.10 -0.75 6.50
C GLU A 99 -14.76 -0.91 5.77
N ASN A 100 -14.12 0.18 5.31
CA ASN A 100 -12.98 0.12 4.40
C ASN A 100 -11.72 0.84 4.91
N PHE A 101 -11.85 1.71 5.91
CA PHE A 101 -10.73 2.45 6.47
C PHE A 101 -10.39 1.91 7.86
N ASP A 102 -9.42 1.00 7.89
CA ASP A 102 -8.87 0.43 9.12
C ASP A 102 -7.57 1.17 9.52
N PRO A 103 -7.62 2.14 10.45
CA PRO A 103 -6.40 2.72 11.00
C PRO A 103 -5.65 1.66 11.81
N MET A 104 -4.33 1.77 11.86
CA MET A 104 -3.55 0.97 12.79
C MET A 104 -3.86 1.45 14.21
N PRO A 105 -4.13 0.57 15.19
CA PRO A 105 -4.32 1.00 16.57
C PRO A 105 -3.03 1.68 17.06
N GLU A 106 -3.18 2.85 17.65
CA GLU A 106 -2.13 3.53 18.40
C GLU A 106 -1.69 2.60 19.54
N GLY A 107 -0.42 2.21 19.54
CA GLY A 107 0.18 1.36 20.56
C GLY A 107 0.77 2.17 21.70
#